data_AF-A0A7X9CJG3-F1
#
_entry.id   AF-A0A7X9CJG3-F1
#
_cell.length_a   1.000
_cell.length_b   1.000
_cell.length_c   1.000
_cell.angle_alpha   90.00
_cell.angle_beta   90.00
_cell.angle_gamma   90.00
#
_symmetry.space_group_name_H-M   'P 1'
#
loop_
_entity.id
_entity.type
_entity.pdbx_description
1 polymer ?
#
loop_
_entity_poly.entity_id
_entity_poly.type
_entity_poly.pdbx_seq_one_letter_code
_entity_poly.pdbx_strand_id
1 'polypeptide(L)' 'GARVTGEKVVSDHNITTGRGPGLVFEFALTLVEQIAGSDKRREVAQGLLL' A
#
# COMPACT_ATOMS: atom_id res chain seq x y z
N GLY A 1 7.99 12.18 -17.36
CA GLY A 1 8.59 12.54 -16.06
C GLY A 1 7.61 12.21 -14.95
N ALA A 2 8.05 12.13 -13.68
CA ALA A 2 7.18 11.82 -12.55
C ALA A 2 6.64 13.10 -11.88
N ARG A 3 5.40 13.07 -11.39
CA ARG A 3 4.86 14.10 -10.48
C ARG A 3 5.12 13.67 -9.04
N VAL A 4 5.88 14.47 -8.30
CA VAL A 4 6.14 14.22 -6.87
C VAL A 4 4.89 14.57 -6.06
N THR A 5 4.55 13.74 -5.07
CA THR A 5 3.47 13.99 -4.12
C THR A 5 3.97 13.84 -2.68
N GLY A 6 3.20 14.36 -1.71
CA GLY A 6 3.44 14.18 -0.27
C GLY A 6 2.69 13.00 0.35
N GLU A 7 1.97 12.22 -0.47
CA GLU A 7 1.14 11.10 -0.02
C GLU A 7 1.98 9.97 0.55
N LYS A 8 1.35 9.19 1.44
CA LYS A 8 2.02 8.04 2.07
C LYS A 8 2.37 6.95 1.04
N VAL A 9 1.39 6.62 0.21
CA VAL A 9 1.43 5.63 -0.86
C VAL A 9 0.65 6.20 -2.04
N VAL A 10 1.20 6.07 -3.25
CA VAL A 10 0.55 6.45 -4.50
C VAL A 10 0.54 5.25 -5.43
N SER A 11 -0.60 4.99 -6.05
CA SER A 11 -0.73 4.04 -7.14
C SER A 11 -1.08 4.76 -8.43
N ASP A 12 -0.31 4.48 -9.48
CA ASP A 12 -0.59 4.85 -10.86
C ASP A 12 -0.63 3.57 -11.69
N HIS A 13 -1.84 3.13 -12.04
CA HIS A 13 -2.09 1.82 -12.66
C HIS A 13 -1.45 0.68 -11.87
N ASN A 14 -0.45 0.02 -12.43
CA ASN A 14 0.27 -1.10 -11.84
C ASN A 14 1.59 -0.68 -11.14
N ILE A 15 1.86 0.62 -11.02
CA ILE A 15 3.02 1.15 -10.33
C ILE A 15 2.58 1.73 -8.98
N THR A 16 3.03 1.12 -7.90
CA THR A 16 2.78 1.59 -6.54
C THR A 16 4.09 2.06 -5.91
N THR A 17 4.11 3.27 -5.37
CA THR A 17 5.25 3.86 -4.66
C THR A 17 4.83 4.21 -3.23
N GLY A 18 5.74 4.04 -2.27
CA GLY A 18 5.52 4.35 -0.86
C GLY A 18 6.70 5.09 -0.26
N ARG A 19 6.45 5.90 0.77
CA ARG A 19 7.48 6.77 1.35
C ARG A 19 8.12 6.17 2.61
N GLY A 20 9.38 5.74 2.48
CA GLY A 20 10.27 5.47 3.62
C GLY A 20 9.83 4.32 4.55
N PRO A 21 10.66 3.99 5.55
CA PRO A 21 10.44 2.81 6.40
C PRO A 21 9.25 2.93 7.35
N GLY A 22 8.75 4.14 7.62
CA GLY A 22 7.59 4.35 8.51
C GLY A 22 6.23 4.03 7.91
N LEU A 23 6.16 3.76 6.60
CA LEU A 23 4.91 3.54 5.84
C LEU A 23 4.88 2.20 5.12
N VAL A 24 5.75 1.26 5.53
CA VAL A 24 5.84 -0.08 4.94
C VAL A 24 4.54 -0.86 5.06
N PHE A 25 3.79 -0.70 6.14
CA PHE A 25 2.51 -1.38 6.29
C PHE A 25 1.44 -0.83 5.35
N GLU A 26 1.29 0.49 5.22
CA GLU A 26 0.37 1.05 4.23
C GLU A 26 0.76 0.67 2.80
N PHE A 27 2.06 0.64 2.49
CA PHE A 27 2.55 0.22 1.18
C PHE A 27 2.23 -1.24 0.90
N ALA A 28 2.59 -2.15 1.81
CA ALA A 28 2.35 -3.59 1.66
C ALA A 28 0.86 -3.92 1.59
N LEU A 29 0.03 -3.32 2.45
CA LEU A 29 -1.42 -3.56 2.46
C LEU A 29 -2.10 -3.03 1.19
N THR A 30 -1.57 -1.96 0.58
CA THR A 30 -2.03 -1.48 -0.73
C THR A 30 -1.72 -2.51 -1.83
N LEU A 31 -0.53 -3.12 -1.82
CA LEU A 31 -0.18 -4.19 -2.77
C LEU A 31 -1.07 -5.43 -2.57
N VAL A 32 -1.34 -5.82 -1.33
CA VAL A 32 -2.24 -6.95 -1.02
C VAL A 32 -3.63 -6.69 -1.58
N GLU A 33 -4.17 -5.48 -1.43
CA GLU A 33 -5.47 -5.12 -1.99
C GLU A 33 -5.49 -5.13 -3.53
N GLN A 34 -4.45 -4.61 -4.17
CA GLN A 34 -4.33 -4.61 -5.64
C GLN A 34 -4.28 -6.03 -6.22
N ILE A 35 -3.63 -6.96 -5.52
CA ILE A 35 -3.40 -8.32 -6.01
C ILE A 35 -4.54 -9.27 -5.60
N ALA A 36 -5.02 -9.17 -4.37
CA ALA A 36 -5.89 -10.15 -3.74
C ALA A 36 -7.22 -9.58 -3.22
N GLY A 37 -7.48 -8.29 -3.43
CA GLY A 37 -8.72 -7.63 -3.04
C GLY A 37 -8.75 -7.14 -1.58
N SER A 38 -9.74 -6.30 -1.29
CA SER A 38 -9.88 -5.60 -0.02
C SER A 38 -10.12 -6.52 1.17
N ASP A 39 -10.80 -7.65 0.98
CA ASP A 39 -11.05 -8.62 2.04
C ASP A 39 -9.76 -9.28 2.51
N LYS A 40 -8.86 -9.65 1.59
CA LYS A 40 -7.56 -10.20 1.94
C LYS A 40 -6.67 -9.15 2.62
N ARG A 41 -6.71 -7.90 2.16
CA ARG A 41 -6.03 -6.78 2.85
C ARG A 41 -6.46 -6.70 4.32
N ARG A 42 -7.76 -6.79 4.59
CA ARG A 42 -8.33 -6.69 5.94
C ARG A 42 -7.90 -7.85 6.83
N GLU A 43 -7.93 -9.07 6.31
CA GLU A 43 -7.44 -10.27 7.00
C GLU A 43 -5.95 -10.13 7.37
N VAL A 44 -5.12 -9.70 6.43
CA VAL A 44 -3.68 -9.52 6.66
C VAL A 44 -3.43 -8.41 7.69
N ALA A 45 -4.13 -7.28 7.60
CA ALA A 45 -4.01 -6.19 8.58
C ALA A 45 -4.37 -6.67 10.00
N GLN A 46 -5.46 -7.43 10.15
CA GLN A 46 -5.85 -8.02 11.42
C GLN A 46 -4.79 -8.98 11.97
N GLY A 47 -4.20 -9.83 11.12
CA GLY A 47 -3.12 -10.74 11.52
C GLY A 47 -1.84 -10.04 11.96
N LEU A 48 -1.62 -8.80 11.49
CA LEU A 48 -0.49 -7.93 11.86
C LEU A 48 -0.81 -7.01 13.05
N LEU A 49 -2.03 -7.07 13.59
CA LEU A 49 -2.50 -6.20 14.68
C LEU A 49 -2.48 -4.70 14.31
N LEU A 50 -2.85 -4.39 13.07
CA LEU A 50 -2.93 -3.02 12.51
C LEU A 50 -4.37 -2.50 12.41
#